data_AF-A0AAD2JDK5-F1
#
_entry.id   AF-A0AAD2JDK5-F1
#
_cell.length_a   1.000
_cell.length_b   1.000
_cell.length_c   1.000
_cell.angle_alpha   90.00
_cell.angle_beta   90.00
_cell.angle_gamma   90.00
#
_symmetry.space_group_name_H-M   'P 1'
#
loop_
_entity.id
_entity.type
_entity.pdbx_description
1 polymer ?
#
loop_
_entity_poly.entity_id
_entity_poly.type
_entity_poly.pdbx_seq_one_letter_code
_entity_poly.pdbx_strand_id
1 'polypeptide(L)'
;MQINSWFAKGMDNRVIKIIVWVYEEAGMTQSFIFIFLFIAVILEVTFISSNKSLKWKIILILYYVGWLVFWLSFNIIEIVSAPNRNDGFGPGVNGWFLDSQKIRQYILIALFIIETLGFVATFYYLRFKFSNRADLLKNGYRVDAIKALTIYILSSLVVWIMKPVFGRPYFYSVDFSNLFYSDRLQPEWRDYWIQTGHTIKSWGILNEGTVESVSYKEWWQINDFFGNIGDLFKPLGSGKAGWWNMDFPSGHMNSCFAILFCGYFFFGQRKNRNINIWKWVFLVIWFIHINLMQYTQIISRTHWITDTSFTISISLILLIINGFLIDKIIKRYNTKNNKNFR
;
A
#
# COMPACT_ATOMS: atom_id res chain seq x y z
N MET A 1 -21.05 -6.76 10.81
CA MET A 1 -21.60 -7.08 9.48
C MET A 1 -22.42 -5.93 8.88
N GLN A 2 -23.45 -5.41 9.57
CA GLN A 2 -24.37 -4.38 9.04
C GLN A 2 -23.70 -3.12 8.45
N ILE A 3 -22.67 -2.57 9.12
CA ILE A 3 -21.95 -1.38 8.63
C ILE A 3 -21.28 -1.64 7.27
N ASN A 4 -20.54 -2.74 7.13
CA ASN A 4 -19.89 -3.08 5.87
C ASN A 4 -20.90 -3.35 4.76
N SER A 5 -22.01 -4.04 5.07
CA SER A 5 -23.10 -4.27 4.11
C SER A 5 -23.72 -2.96 3.61
N TRP A 6 -23.81 -1.93 4.45
CA TRP A 6 -24.27 -0.60 4.04
C TRP A 6 -23.29 0.06 3.06
N PHE A 7 -22.00 0.11 3.41
CA PHE A 7 -20.97 0.70 2.53
C PHE A 7 -20.84 -0.03 1.19
N ALA A 8 -20.98 -1.36 1.19
CA ALA A 8 -20.82 -2.18 -0.01
C ALA A 8 -21.85 -1.90 -1.11
N LYS A 9 -22.99 -1.26 -0.77
CA LYS A 9 -23.95 -0.73 -1.76
C LYS A 9 -23.32 0.33 -2.66
N GLY A 10 -22.24 0.98 -2.23
CA GLY A 10 -21.47 1.91 -3.07
C GLY A 10 -20.99 1.29 -4.39
N MET A 11 -20.76 -0.03 -4.42
CA MET A 11 -20.37 -0.77 -5.63
C MET A 11 -21.46 -0.85 -6.69
N ASP A 12 -22.71 -0.49 -6.37
CA ASP A 12 -23.81 -0.37 -7.33
C ASP A 12 -23.73 0.89 -8.18
N ASN A 13 -23.09 1.94 -7.65
CA ASN A 13 -22.88 3.15 -8.39
C ASN A 13 -21.61 3.03 -9.23
N ARG A 14 -21.74 3.19 -10.55
CA ARG A 14 -20.62 3.07 -11.50
C ARG A 14 -19.46 4.01 -11.18
N VAL A 15 -19.75 5.26 -10.85
CA VAL A 15 -18.73 6.27 -10.55
C VAL A 15 -17.97 5.91 -9.27
N ILE A 16 -18.69 5.54 -8.22
CA ILE A 16 -18.07 5.08 -6.96
C ILE A 16 -17.22 3.83 -7.22
N LYS A 17 -17.72 2.85 -7.97
CA LYS A 17 -16.98 1.64 -8.34
C LYS A 17 -15.64 1.98 -9.03
N ILE A 18 -15.63 2.93 -9.96
CA ILE A 18 -14.38 3.36 -10.62
C ILE A 18 -13.43 4.05 -9.64
N ILE A 19 -13.93 4.94 -8.78
CA ILE A 19 -13.10 5.58 -7.73
C ILE A 19 -12.47 4.52 -6.82
N VAL A 20 -13.27 3.54 -6.39
CA VAL A 20 -12.82 2.42 -5.57
C VAL A 20 -11.71 1.64 -6.28
N TRP A 21 -11.88 1.36 -7.57
CA TRP A 21 -10.89 0.64 -8.36
C TRP A 21 -9.57 1.43 -8.52
N VAL A 22 -9.67 2.75 -8.76
CA VAL A 22 -8.49 3.62 -8.78
C VAL A 22 -7.71 3.54 -7.46
N TYR A 23 -8.40 3.59 -6.32
CA TYR A 23 -7.75 3.49 -5.01
C TYR A 23 -7.20 2.09 -4.70
N GLU A 24 -7.86 1.04 -5.20
CA GLU A 24 -7.36 -0.33 -5.08
C GLU A 24 -6.00 -0.49 -5.78
N GLU A 25 -5.89 -0.01 -7.02
CA GLU A 25 -4.64 -0.09 -7.78
C GLU A 25 -3.59 0.90 -7.25
N ALA A 26 -3.97 2.14 -6.91
CA ALA A 26 -3.04 3.13 -6.34
C ALA A 26 -2.46 2.69 -4.99
N GLY A 27 -3.23 1.94 -4.21
CA GLY A 27 -2.77 1.38 -2.94
C GLY A 27 -1.55 0.47 -3.08
N MET A 28 -1.39 -0.18 -4.23
CA MET A 28 -0.30 -1.10 -4.55
C MET A 28 1.01 -0.38 -4.90
N THR A 29 0.95 0.81 -5.52
CA THR A 29 2.12 1.51 -6.08
C THR A 29 2.55 2.73 -5.28
N GLN A 30 1.61 3.41 -4.58
CA GLN A 30 1.88 4.70 -3.94
C GLN A 30 3.11 4.70 -3.02
N SER A 31 3.33 3.64 -2.24
CA SER A 31 4.44 3.56 -1.28
C SER A 31 5.82 3.57 -1.96
N PHE A 32 5.93 3.11 -3.21
CA PHE A 32 7.22 3.03 -3.91
C PHE A 32 7.86 4.40 -4.11
N ILE A 33 7.05 5.45 -4.37
CA ILE A 33 7.53 6.84 -4.51
C ILE A 33 8.06 7.36 -3.17
N PHE A 34 7.46 6.97 -2.04
CA PHE A 34 7.89 7.43 -0.72
C PHE A 34 9.11 6.66 -0.21
N ILE A 35 9.18 5.36 -0.45
CA ILE A 35 10.39 4.57 -0.21
C ILE A 35 11.56 5.14 -1.03
N PHE A 36 11.30 5.45 -2.31
CA PHE A 36 12.26 6.13 -3.16
C PHE A 36 12.77 7.42 -2.53
N LEU A 37 11.85 8.30 -2.12
CA LEU A 37 12.13 9.58 -1.51
C LEU A 37 13.00 9.43 -0.25
N PHE A 38 12.63 8.52 0.66
CA PHE A 38 13.35 8.34 1.92
C PHE A 38 14.80 7.90 1.70
N ILE A 39 15.01 6.87 0.88
CA ILE A 39 16.35 6.36 0.61
C ILE A 39 17.15 7.38 -0.21
N ALA A 40 16.54 8.06 -1.18
CA ALA A 40 17.20 9.09 -1.97
C ALA A 40 17.70 10.25 -1.09
N VAL A 41 16.90 10.74 -0.14
CA VAL A 41 17.33 11.78 0.81
C VAL A 41 18.52 11.30 1.64
N ILE A 42 18.50 10.06 2.13
CA ILE A 42 19.63 9.48 2.88
C ILE A 42 20.90 9.46 2.02
N LEU A 43 20.79 8.99 0.76
CA LEU A 43 21.93 8.85 -0.14
C LEU A 43 22.48 10.19 -0.60
N GLU A 44 21.63 11.15 -0.97
CA GLU A 44 22.05 12.51 -1.38
C GLU A 44 22.80 13.22 -0.24
N VAL A 45 22.23 13.20 0.98
CA VAL A 45 22.90 13.82 2.14
C VAL A 45 24.21 13.09 2.45
N THR A 46 24.24 11.76 2.33
CA THR A 46 25.46 10.98 2.57
C THR A 46 26.54 11.28 1.53
N PHE A 47 26.19 11.35 0.25
CA PHE A 47 27.10 11.71 -0.84
C PHE A 47 27.74 13.08 -0.60
N ILE A 48 26.95 14.08 -0.21
CA ILE A 48 27.45 15.43 0.11
C ILE A 48 28.35 15.39 1.35
N SER A 49 27.93 14.70 2.42
CA SER A 49 28.74 14.58 3.65
C SER A 49 30.07 13.85 3.45
N SER A 50 30.17 13.05 2.39
CA SER A 50 31.37 12.29 2.01
C SER A 50 32.35 13.07 1.12
N ASN A 51 32.21 14.39 1.02
CA ASN A 51 32.94 15.25 0.09
C ASN A 51 32.81 14.76 -1.37
N LYS A 52 31.62 14.26 -1.74
CA LYS A 52 31.29 13.79 -3.09
C LYS A 52 32.21 12.67 -3.59
N SER A 53 32.59 11.74 -2.73
CA SER A 53 33.50 10.64 -3.11
C SER A 53 32.95 9.80 -4.27
N LEU A 54 33.85 9.24 -5.09
CA LEU A 54 33.49 8.43 -6.26
C LEU A 54 32.61 7.23 -5.89
N LYS A 55 32.91 6.56 -4.77
CA LYS A 55 32.10 5.44 -4.25
C LYS A 55 30.63 5.84 -4.07
N TRP A 56 30.37 6.96 -3.39
CA TRP A 56 29.01 7.43 -3.15
C TRP A 56 28.35 7.97 -4.41
N LYS A 57 29.11 8.54 -5.35
CA LYS A 57 28.60 8.91 -6.69
C LYS A 57 28.07 7.69 -7.44
N ILE A 58 28.82 6.58 -7.45
CA ILE A 58 28.42 5.33 -8.11
C ILE A 58 27.17 4.76 -7.44
N ILE A 59 27.14 4.67 -6.10
CA ILE A 59 25.96 4.19 -5.35
C ILE A 59 24.72 5.02 -5.70
N LEU A 60 24.87 6.34 -5.74
CA LEU A 60 23.76 7.25 -6.06
C LEU A 60 23.24 7.02 -7.49
N ILE A 61 24.13 6.90 -8.48
CA ILE A 61 23.76 6.62 -9.88
C ILE A 61 23.05 5.27 -9.98
N LEU A 62 23.63 4.22 -9.41
CA LEU A 62 23.03 2.88 -9.42
C LEU A 62 21.66 2.87 -8.77
N TYR A 63 21.49 3.60 -7.68
CA TYR A 63 20.20 3.74 -7.01
C TYR A 63 19.16 4.41 -7.91
N TYR A 64 19.45 5.60 -8.46
CA TYR A 64 18.49 6.33 -9.30
C TYR A 64 18.16 5.57 -10.60
N VAL A 65 19.15 4.99 -11.28
CA VAL A 65 18.94 4.21 -12.51
C VAL A 65 18.21 2.92 -12.20
N GLY A 66 18.61 2.20 -11.15
CA GLY A 66 17.95 0.97 -10.72
C GLY A 66 16.48 1.20 -10.37
N TRP A 67 16.17 2.31 -9.69
CA TRP A 67 14.79 2.65 -9.36
C TRP A 67 13.95 3.05 -10.57
N LEU A 68 14.54 3.75 -11.54
CA LEU A 68 13.88 4.04 -12.82
C LEU A 68 13.54 2.76 -13.58
N VAL A 69 14.50 1.82 -13.68
CA VAL A 69 14.28 0.52 -14.34
C VAL A 69 13.21 -0.27 -13.63
N PHE A 70 13.26 -0.36 -12.30
CA PHE A 70 12.24 -1.02 -11.48
C PHE A 70 10.86 -0.40 -11.71
N TRP A 71 10.73 0.92 -11.59
CA TRP A 71 9.47 1.64 -11.75
C TRP A 71 8.81 1.40 -13.11
N LEU A 72 9.59 1.52 -14.20
CA LEU A 72 9.08 1.31 -15.54
C LEU A 72 8.72 -0.16 -15.78
N SER A 73 9.60 -1.09 -15.40
CA SER A 73 9.38 -2.52 -15.63
C SER A 73 8.15 -3.03 -14.89
N PHE A 74 8.02 -2.69 -13.59
CA PHE A 74 6.89 -3.09 -12.77
C PHE A 74 5.55 -2.61 -13.36
N ASN A 75 5.44 -1.31 -13.66
CA ASN A 75 4.19 -0.74 -14.17
C ASN A 75 3.84 -1.25 -15.57
N ILE A 76 4.81 -1.40 -16.48
CA ILE A 76 4.56 -1.94 -17.82
C ILE A 76 4.07 -3.39 -17.74
N ILE A 77 4.68 -4.22 -16.88
CA ILE A 77 4.25 -5.60 -16.67
C ILE A 77 2.80 -5.66 -16.17
N GLU A 78 2.43 -4.85 -15.17
CA GLU A 78 1.05 -4.80 -14.67
C GLU A 78 0.05 -4.35 -15.75
N ILE A 79 0.39 -3.32 -16.54
CA ILE A 79 -0.49 -2.81 -17.62
C ILE A 79 -0.69 -3.85 -18.73
N VAL A 80 0.39 -4.52 -19.15
CA VAL A 80 0.35 -5.49 -20.28
C VAL A 80 -0.32 -6.79 -19.85
N SER A 81 -0.13 -7.22 -18.61
CA SER A 81 -0.73 -8.46 -18.10
C SER A 81 -2.21 -8.32 -17.73
N ALA A 82 -2.69 -7.11 -17.41
CA ALA A 82 -4.05 -6.89 -16.93
C ALA A 82 -5.16 -7.51 -17.82
N PRO A 83 -5.19 -7.33 -19.16
CA PRO A 83 -6.27 -7.84 -20.00
C PRO A 83 -6.38 -9.37 -20.04
N ASN A 84 -5.29 -10.08 -19.76
CA ASN A 84 -5.22 -11.54 -19.83
C ASN A 84 -5.38 -12.20 -18.46
N ARG A 85 -5.49 -11.41 -17.39
CA ARG A 85 -5.62 -11.92 -16.03
C ARG A 85 -6.95 -12.66 -15.87
N ASN A 86 -6.87 -13.86 -15.31
CA ASN A 86 -8.05 -14.64 -14.93
C ASN A 86 -8.17 -14.62 -13.41
N ASP A 87 -9.15 -13.85 -12.93
CA ASP A 87 -9.48 -13.78 -11.50
C ASP A 87 -10.53 -14.82 -11.08
N GLY A 88 -10.69 -15.92 -11.84
CA GLY A 88 -11.63 -16.99 -11.54
C GLY A 88 -13.02 -16.83 -12.17
N PHE A 89 -13.26 -15.79 -12.97
CA PHE A 89 -14.54 -15.61 -13.70
C PHE A 89 -14.37 -15.61 -15.22
N GLY A 90 -13.22 -16.07 -15.69
CA GLY A 90 -12.85 -16.09 -17.10
C GLY A 90 -11.68 -15.16 -17.40
N PRO A 91 -10.89 -15.45 -18.44
CA PRO A 91 -9.84 -14.53 -18.91
C PRO A 91 -10.43 -13.15 -19.27
N GLY A 92 -9.81 -12.08 -18.77
CA GLY A 92 -10.25 -10.72 -19.07
C GLY A 92 -11.46 -10.22 -18.27
N VAL A 93 -11.95 -11.02 -17.32
CA VAL A 93 -12.96 -10.63 -16.33
C VAL A 93 -12.28 -10.39 -14.98
N ASN A 94 -12.57 -9.25 -14.38
CA ASN A 94 -12.17 -8.90 -13.05
C ASN A 94 -13.21 -9.43 -12.05
N GLY A 95 -12.84 -10.49 -11.34
CA GLY A 95 -13.70 -11.16 -10.35
C GLY A 95 -14.00 -10.33 -9.11
N TRP A 96 -13.27 -9.24 -8.89
CA TRP A 96 -13.47 -8.35 -7.76
C TRP A 96 -14.55 -7.29 -8.05
N PHE A 97 -14.42 -6.62 -9.19
CA PHE A 97 -15.29 -5.52 -9.60
C PHE A 97 -16.49 -5.99 -10.44
N LEU A 98 -16.48 -7.27 -10.82
CA LEU A 98 -17.43 -7.92 -11.73
C LEU A 98 -17.55 -7.12 -13.02
N ASP A 99 -16.41 -6.93 -13.69
CA ASP A 99 -16.30 -6.09 -14.88
C ASP A 99 -15.08 -6.49 -15.73
N SER A 100 -14.90 -5.87 -16.90
CA SER A 100 -13.78 -6.16 -17.79
C SER A 100 -12.43 -5.66 -17.23
N GLN A 101 -11.40 -6.50 -17.33
CA GLN A 101 -10.01 -6.13 -17.05
C GLN A 101 -9.50 -5.01 -17.98
N LYS A 102 -10.17 -4.71 -19.11
CA LYS A 102 -9.83 -3.55 -19.94
C LYS A 102 -10.00 -2.24 -19.17
N ILE A 103 -11.00 -2.15 -18.29
CA ILE A 103 -11.19 -0.97 -17.44
C ILE A 103 -10.04 -0.86 -16.44
N ARG A 104 -9.63 -1.99 -15.82
CA ARG A 104 -8.41 -2.05 -14.99
C ARG A 104 -7.22 -1.49 -15.73
N GLN A 105 -7.03 -1.92 -16.98
CA GLN A 105 -5.90 -1.48 -17.80
C GLN A 105 -5.92 0.04 -18.02
N TYR A 106 -7.07 0.64 -18.33
CA TYR A 106 -7.17 2.09 -18.45
C TYR A 106 -6.87 2.82 -17.15
N ILE A 107 -7.34 2.29 -16.01
CA ILE A 107 -7.03 2.83 -14.68
C ILE A 107 -5.52 2.77 -14.41
N LEU A 108 -4.89 1.62 -14.66
CA LEU A 108 -3.45 1.43 -14.50
C LEU A 108 -2.64 2.39 -15.39
N ILE A 109 -3.04 2.60 -16.64
CA ILE A 109 -2.40 3.56 -17.54
C ILE A 109 -2.52 4.99 -16.97
N ALA A 110 -3.70 5.39 -16.53
CA ALA A 110 -3.93 6.72 -15.97
C ALA A 110 -3.11 6.95 -14.69
N LEU A 111 -3.12 5.97 -13.78
CA LEU A 111 -2.31 5.99 -12.56
C LEU A 111 -0.82 6.04 -12.89
N PHE A 112 -0.34 5.20 -13.80
CA PHE A 112 1.05 5.19 -14.22
C PHE A 112 1.50 6.56 -14.74
N ILE A 113 0.68 7.23 -15.54
CA ILE A 113 1.00 8.59 -16.03
C ILE A 113 1.12 9.57 -14.85
N ILE A 114 0.11 9.62 -13.96
CA ILE A 114 0.06 10.56 -12.84
C ILE A 114 1.23 10.31 -11.87
N GLU A 115 1.44 9.05 -11.50
CA GLU A 115 2.49 8.65 -10.57
C GLU A 115 3.88 8.83 -11.18
N THR A 116 4.06 8.59 -12.48
CA THR A 116 5.33 8.86 -13.17
C THR A 116 5.63 10.36 -13.21
N LEU A 117 4.64 11.23 -13.41
CA LEU A 117 4.85 12.67 -13.30
C LEU A 117 5.30 13.06 -11.89
N GLY A 118 4.67 12.51 -10.85
CA GLY A 118 5.07 12.69 -9.46
C GLY A 118 6.48 12.17 -9.17
N PHE A 119 6.83 11.01 -9.72
CA PHE A 119 8.13 10.39 -9.61
C PHE A 119 9.22 11.24 -10.29
N VAL A 120 8.99 11.68 -11.53
CA VAL A 120 9.91 12.56 -12.29
C VAL A 120 10.09 13.90 -11.58
N ALA A 121 9.01 14.49 -11.08
CA ALA A 121 9.09 15.73 -10.29
C ALA A 121 9.92 15.54 -9.01
N THR A 122 9.71 14.43 -8.30
CA THR A 122 10.47 14.09 -7.08
C THR A 122 11.94 13.83 -7.39
N PHE A 123 12.22 13.06 -8.43
CA PHE A 123 13.57 12.79 -8.93
C PHE A 123 14.29 14.10 -9.27
N TYR A 124 13.65 14.95 -10.09
CA TYR A 124 14.22 16.22 -10.52
C TYR A 124 14.52 17.11 -9.33
N TYR A 125 13.55 17.24 -8.41
CA TYR A 125 13.71 18.03 -7.21
C TYR A 125 14.87 17.51 -6.36
N LEU A 126 14.93 16.21 -6.07
CA LEU A 126 15.98 15.63 -5.23
C LEU A 126 17.38 15.81 -5.86
N ARG A 127 17.51 15.49 -7.14
CA ARG A 127 18.80 15.47 -7.81
C ARG A 127 19.34 16.86 -8.12
N PHE A 128 18.49 17.80 -8.53
CA PHE A 128 18.93 19.10 -9.05
C PHE A 128 18.63 20.29 -8.14
N LYS A 129 17.62 20.20 -7.25
CA LYS A 129 17.26 21.30 -6.34
C LYS A 129 17.69 21.02 -4.91
N PHE A 130 17.23 19.90 -4.35
CA PHE A 130 17.49 19.51 -2.97
C PHE A 130 18.99 19.33 -2.71
N SER A 131 19.70 18.57 -3.53
CA SER A 131 21.15 18.30 -3.40
C SER A 131 22.04 19.55 -3.38
N ASN A 132 21.55 20.68 -3.88
CA ASN A 132 22.27 21.95 -3.95
C ASN A 132 21.93 22.91 -2.80
N ARG A 133 21.06 22.50 -1.87
CA ARG A 133 20.67 23.35 -0.74
C ARG A 133 21.78 23.45 0.31
N ALA A 134 22.06 24.67 0.77
CA ALA A 134 23.09 24.95 1.78
C ALA A 134 22.73 24.42 3.19
N ASP A 135 21.46 24.15 3.45
CA ASP A 135 20.96 23.77 4.78
C ASP A 135 20.83 22.26 5.00
N LEU A 136 21.18 21.43 4.01
CA LEU A 136 21.01 19.97 4.05
C LEU A 136 21.61 19.31 5.28
N LEU A 137 22.88 19.62 5.56
CA LEU A 137 23.63 19.06 6.69
C LEU A 137 23.24 19.69 8.04
N LYS A 138 22.69 20.92 8.01
CA LYS A 138 22.34 21.68 9.21
C LYS A 138 21.00 21.24 9.78
N ASN A 139 20.03 21.00 8.90
CA ASN A 139 18.63 20.74 9.27
C ASN A 139 18.32 19.26 9.51
N GLY A 140 19.30 18.37 9.37
CA GLY A 140 19.19 16.97 9.74
C GLY A 140 18.12 16.19 8.98
N TYR A 141 18.07 16.40 7.66
CA TYR A 141 17.17 15.69 6.75
C TYR A 141 17.48 14.19 6.69
N ARG A 142 18.74 13.80 6.93
CA ARG A 142 19.13 12.39 6.95
C ARG A 142 18.48 11.64 8.12
N VAL A 143 18.51 12.20 9.33
CA VAL A 143 17.83 11.59 10.48
C VAL A 143 16.31 11.54 10.26
N ASP A 144 15.70 12.57 9.66
CA ASP A 144 14.26 12.56 9.37
C ASP A 144 13.89 11.47 8.35
N ALA A 145 14.71 11.28 7.32
CA ALA A 145 14.52 10.21 6.34
C ALA A 145 14.71 8.82 6.95
N ILE A 146 15.69 8.66 7.86
CA ILE A 146 15.86 7.41 8.62
C ILE A 146 14.63 7.14 9.47
N LYS A 147 14.10 8.15 10.19
CA LYS A 147 12.87 7.99 10.97
C LYS A 147 11.72 7.52 10.08
N ALA A 148 11.49 8.19 8.95
CA ALA A 148 10.42 7.87 8.01
C ALA A 148 10.55 6.45 7.41
N LEU A 149 11.78 6.05 7.03
CA LEU A 149 12.04 4.72 6.51
C LEU A 149 11.89 3.64 7.58
N THR A 150 12.41 3.88 8.80
CA THR A 150 12.32 2.91 9.90
C THR A 150 10.87 2.69 10.31
N ILE A 151 10.05 3.74 10.41
CA ILE A 151 8.63 3.52 10.71
C ILE A 151 7.94 2.75 9.59
N TYR A 152 8.19 3.06 8.32
CA TYR A 152 7.60 2.31 7.22
C TYR A 152 7.94 0.82 7.28
N ILE A 153 9.20 0.50 7.59
CA ILE A 153 9.63 -0.89 7.77
C ILE A 153 8.91 -1.53 8.97
N LEU A 154 8.87 -0.85 10.11
CA LEU A 154 8.23 -1.39 11.32
C LEU A 154 6.73 -1.61 11.13
N SER A 155 6.01 -0.65 10.55
CA SER A 155 4.58 -0.77 10.29
C SER A 155 4.29 -1.86 9.26
N SER A 156 5.13 -1.98 8.22
CA SER A 156 5.03 -3.08 7.25
C SER A 156 5.31 -4.43 7.89
N LEU A 157 6.29 -4.55 8.78
CA LEU A 157 6.58 -5.78 9.52
C LEU A 157 5.40 -6.19 10.41
N VAL A 158 4.72 -5.23 11.06
CA VAL A 158 3.49 -5.52 11.80
C VAL A 158 2.43 -6.13 10.88
N VAL A 159 2.20 -5.55 9.69
CA VAL A 159 1.26 -6.13 8.72
C VAL A 159 1.69 -7.54 8.29
N TRP A 160 2.96 -7.73 7.95
CA TRP A 160 3.50 -9.02 7.50
C TRP A 160 3.45 -10.12 8.55
N ILE A 161 3.67 -9.80 9.83
CA ILE A 161 3.60 -10.78 10.93
C ILE A 161 2.16 -11.06 11.30
N MET A 162 1.31 -10.03 11.36
CA MET A 162 -0.07 -10.20 11.80
C MET A 162 -0.94 -10.88 10.74
N LYS A 163 -0.65 -10.72 9.45
CA LYS A 163 -1.40 -11.39 8.38
C LYS A 163 -1.44 -12.92 8.56
N PRO A 164 -0.32 -13.63 8.73
CA PRO A 164 -0.36 -15.05 9.01
C PRO A 164 -1.03 -15.43 10.33
N VAL A 165 -0.93 -14.62 11.38
CA VAL A 165 -1.40 -14.98 12.73
C VAL A 165 -2.91 -14.75 12.89
N PHE A 166 -3.40 -13.63 12.36
CA PHE A 166 -4.74 -13.09 12.60
C PHE A 166 -5.51 -12.81 11.30
N GLY A 167 -4.94 -13.15 10.14
CA GLY A 167 -5.54 -12.86 8.84
C GLY A 167 -6.89 -13.54 8.71
N ARG A 168 -7.89 -12.84 8.24
CA ARG A 168 -9.24 -13.40 8.08
C ARG A 168 -9.73 -13.16 6.65
N PRO A 169 -10.84 -13.83 6.28
CA PRO A 169 -11.38 -13.69 4.94
C PRO A 169 -11.96 -12.29 4.71
N TYR A 170 -11.66 -11.75 3.53
CA TYR A 170 -12.26 -10.51 3.04
C TYR A 170 -13.79 -10.53 3.17
N PHE A 171 -14.38 -9.36 3.38
CA PHE A 171 -15.83 -9.23 3.40
C PHE A 171 -16.46 -9.74 2.09
N TYR A 172 -15.77 -9.58 0.95
CA TYR A 172 -16.20 -10.14 -0.34
C TYR A 172 -16.43 -11.66 -0.27
N SER A 173 -15.53 -12.41 0.38
CA SER A 173 -15.64 -13.87 0.51
C SER A 173 -16.71 -14.30 1.50
N VAL A 174 -16.96 -13.49 2.53
CA VAL A 174 -18.04 -13.73 3.51
C VAL A 174 -19.43 -13.40 2.92
N ASP A 175 -19.52 -12.45 2.01
CA ASP A 175 -20.74 -12.07 1.29
C ASP A 175 -20.87 -12.78 -0.07
N PHE A 176 -20.01 -13.76 -0.35
CA PHE A 176 -19.85 -14.31 -1.70
C PHE A 176 -21.11 -14.98 -2.23
N SER A 177 -21.82 -15.78 -1.43
CA SER A 177 -23.05 -16.45 -1.87
C SER A 177 -24.11 -15.43 -2.33
N ASN A 178 -24.29 -14.34 -1.58
CA ASN A 178 -25.20 -13.25 -1.97
C ASN A 178 -24.78 -12.58 -3.27
N LEU A 179 -23.48 -12.36 -3.47
CA LEU A 179 -22.93 -11.80 -4.71
C LEU A 179 -23.12 -12.75 -5.89
N PHE A 180 -22.86 -14.03 -5.66
CA PHE A 180 -22.91 -15.08 -6.68
C PHE A 180 -24.31 -15.27 -7.25
N TYR A 181 -25.32 -15.25 -6.39
CA TYR A 181 -26.73 -15.36 -6.81
C TYR A 181 -27.39 -14.02 -7.13
N SER A 182 -26.65 -12.91 -7.07
CA SER A 182 -27.19 -11.60 -7.45
C SER A 182 -27.28 -11.42 -8.96
N ASP A 183 -28.14 -10.50 -9.39
CA ASP A 183 -28.28 -10.09 -10.79
C ASP A 183 -27.04 -9.36 -11.35
N ARG A 184 -26.05 -9.08 -10.49
CA ARG A 184 -24.78 -8.44 -10.91
C ARG A 184 -23.87 -9.41 -11.65
N LEU A 185 -23.99 -10.70 -11.36
CA LEU A 185 -23.11 -11.72 -11.91
C LEU A 185 -23.74 -12.31 -13.16
N GLN A 186 -23.09 -12.12 -14.31
CA GLN A 186 -23.56 -12.65 -15.59
C GLN A 186 -23.61 -14.20 -15.54
N PRO A 187 -24.59 -14.85 -16.16
CA PRO A 187 -24.71 -16.31 -16.16
C PRO A 187 -23.43 -17.01 -16.62
N GLU A 188 -22.81 -16.52 -17.69
CA GLU A 188 -21.56 -17.07 -18.24
C GLU A 188 -20.41 -17.05 -17.23
N TRP A 189 -20.33 -16.01 -16.39
CA TRP A 189 -19.30 -15.89 -15.36
C TRP A 189 -19.58 -16.85 -14.18
N ARG A 190 -20.85 -17.08 -13.83
CA ARG A 190 -21.24 -18.09 -12.83
C ARG A 190 -20.85 -19.47 -13.28
N ASP A 191 -21.20 -19.82 -14.51
CA ASP A 191 -20.92 -21.13 -15.10
C ASP A 191 -19.42 -21.39 -15.15
N TYR A 192 -18.64 -20.40 -15.60
CA TYR A 192 -17.18 -20.50 -15.60
C TYR A 192 -16.61 -20.72 -14.19
N TRP A 193 -17.11 -19.98 -13.19
CA TRP A 193 -16.62 -20.11 -11.82
C TRP A 193 -16.88 -21.52 -11.26
N ILE A 194 -18.09 -22.05 -11.47
CA ILE A 194 -18.48 -23.42 -11.05
C ILE A 194 -17.61 -24.46 -11.75
N GLN A 195 -17.38 -24.34 -13.07
CA GLN A 195 -16.66 -25.35 -13.85
C GLN A 195 -15.15 -25.33 -13.61
N THR A 196 -14.54 -24.16 -13.42
CA THR A 196 -13.08 -24.03 -13.39
C THR A 196 -12.61 -22.95 -12.43
N GLY A 197 -13.29 -21.81 -12.40
CA GLY A 197 -12.80 -20.61 -11.74
C GLY A 197 -12.57 -20.71 -10.23
N HIS A 198 -13.35 -21.54 -9.52
CA HIS A 198 -13.16 -21.80 -8.09
C HIS A 198 -11.80 -22.42 -7.75
N THR A 199 -11.16 -23.12 -8.69
CA THR A 199 -9.80 -23.68 -8.54
C THR A 199 -8.70 -22.66 -8.86
N ILE A 200 -9.01 -21.68 -9.70
CA ILE A 200 -8.09 -20.59 -10.06
C ILE A 200 -8.04 -19.58 -8.94
N LYS A 201 -9.20 -19.16 -8.42
CA LYS A 201 -9.33 -18.15 -7.38
C LYS A 201 -10.57 -18.43 -6.55
N SER A 202 -10.36 -19.02 -5.38
CA SER A 202 -11.43 -19.51 -4.50
C SER A 202 -12.05 -18.35 -3.72
N TRP A 203 -12.97 -17.62 -4.34
CA TRP A 203 -13.69 -16.50 -3.71
C TRP A 203 -14.68 -16.95 -2.63
N GLY A 204 -15.31 -18.10 -2.83
CA GLY A 204 -16.17 -18.81 -1.88
C GLY A 204 -16.01 -20.32 -2.01
N ILE A 205 -16.96 -21.08 -1.46
CA ILE A 205 -16.91 -22.54 -1.37
C ILE A 205 -17.90 -23.14 -2.38
N LEU A 206 -17.46 -24.12 -3.16
CA LEU A 206 -18.33 -24.93 -4.03
C LEU A 206 -18.58 -26.27 -3.34
N ASN A 207 -19.84 -26.57 -3.02
CA ASN A 207 -20.25 -27.78 -2.31
C ASN A 207 -21.42 -28.44 -3.06
N GLU A 208 -21.17 -29.59 -3.69
CA GLU A 208 -22.19 -30.37 -4.41
C GLU A 208 -23.02 -29.55 -5.42
N GLY A 209 -22.36 -28.62 -6.13
CA GLY A 209 -23.01 -27.74 -7.11
C GLY A 209 -23.66 -26.48 -6.52
N THR A 210 -23.64 -26.31 -5.19
CA THR A 210 -24.10 -25.11 -4.50
C THR A 210 -22.92 -24.22 -4.11
N VAL A 211 -23.10 -22.90 -4.22
CA VAL A 211 -22.08 -21.89 -3.85
C VAL A 211 -22.37 -21.28 -2.49
N GLU A 212 -21.43 -21.45 -1.57
CA GLU A 212 -21.48 -21.00 -0.18
C GLU A 212 -20.44 -19.91 0.12
N SER A 213 -20.76 -19.09 1.12
CA SER A 213 -19.84 -18.06 1.64
C SER A 213 -18.79 -18.66 2.57
N VAL A 214 -17.64 -17.98 2.69
CA VAL A 214 -16.64 -18.33 3.70
C VAL A 214 -17.10 -17.84 5.08
N SER A 215 -16.82 -18.62 6.14
CA SER A 215 -17.16 -18.23 7.50
C SER A 215 -16.39 -16.98 7.96
N TYR A 216 -17.10 -16.05 8.60
CA TYR A 216 -16.53 -14.85 9.20
C TYR A 216 -15.62 -15.20 10.38
N LYS A 217 -14.55 -14.43 10.55
CA LYS A 217 -13.67 -14.50 11.74
C LYS A 217 -13.46 -13.12 12.33
N GLU A 218 -13.26 -13.08 13.64
CA GLU A 218 -12.91 -11.84 14.31
C GLU A 218 -11.43 -11.51 14.13
N TRP A 219 -11.09 -10.21 14.08
CA TRP A 219 -9.72 -9.73 13.84
C TRP A 219 -8.72 -10.10 14.95
N TRP A 220 -9.22 -10.46 16.14
CA TRP A 220 -8.42 -10.88 17.28
C TRP A 220 -8.23 -12.41 17.37
N GLN A 221 -8.93 -13.18 16.52
CA GLN A 221 -8.85 -14.64 16.54
C GLN A 221 -7.59 -15.11 15.83
N ILE A 222 -6.73 -15.83 16.56
CA ILE A 222 -5.59 -16.53 15.98
C ILE A 222 -6.12 -17.62 15.04
N ASN A 223 -5.55 -17.72 13.84
CA ASN A 223 -5.94 -18.74 12.89
C ASN A 223 -4.76 -19.24 12.05
N ASP A 224 -4.77 -20.56 11.79
CA ASP A 224 -3.83 -21.36 10.97
C ASP A 224 -2.53 -20.69 10.50
N PHE A 225 -1.64 -20.32 11.44
CA PHE A 225 -0.39 -19.58 11.13
C PHE A 225 0.45 -20.22 10.02
N PHE A 226 0.67 -21.54 10.11
CA PHE A 226 1.50 -22.26 9.14
C PHE A 226 0.79 -22.42 7.79
N GLY A 227 -0.53 -22.63 7.77
CA GLY A 227 -1.30 -22.64 6.53
C GLY A 227 -1.27 -21.29 5.83
N ASN A 228 -1.42 -20.20 6.58
CA ASN A 228 -1.48 -18.84 6.06
C ASN A 228 -0.14 -18.37 5.46
N ILE A 229 1.00 -18.82 6.02
CA ILE A 229 2.32 -18.55 5.43
C ILE A 229 2.43 -19.16 4.02
N GLY A 230 1.91 -20.38 3.83
CA GLY A 230 1.93 -21.03 2.52
C GLY A 230 1.12 -20.28 1.46
N ASP A 231 0.09 -19.55 1.89
CA ASP A 231 -0.82 -18.81 1.02
C ASP A 231 -0.30 -17.40 0.68
N LEU A 232 0.58 -16.80 1.51
CA LEU A 232 1.22 -15.51 1.23
C LEU A 232 1.97 -15.48 -0.11
N PHE A 233 2.49 -16.62 -0.56
CA PHE A 233 3.28 -16.73 -1.80
C PHE A 233 2.47 -17.27 -2.98
N LYS A 234 1.15 -17.41 -2.84
CA LYS A 234 0.25 -17.91 -3.88
C LYS A 234 -0.79 -16.85 -4.24
N PRO A 235 -0.49 -15.93 -5.18
CA PRO A 235 -1.34 -14.78 -5.49
C PRO A 235 -2.69 -15.13 -6.11
N LEU A 236 -2.83 -16.33 -6.68
CA LEU A 236 -4.10 -16.90 -7.16
C LEU A 236 -4.77 -17.80 -6.12
N GLY A 237 -4.05 -18.13 -5.06
CA GLY A 237 -4.49 -18.93 -3.94
C GLY A 237 -4.04 -20.38 -3.95
N SER A 238 -4.43 -21.08 -2.89
CA SER A 238 -4.07 -22.48 -2.63
C SER A 238 -5.21 -23.45 -2.86
N GLY A 239 -6.33 -22.99 -3.43
CA GLY A 239 -7.60 -23.72 -3.45
C GLY A 239 -8.38 -23.65 -2.13
N LYS A 240 -7.82 -23.04 -1.08
CA LYS A 240 -8.56 -22.73 0.16
C LYS A 240 -9.37 -21.46 -0.02
N ALA A 241 -10.70 -21.58 0.04
CA ALA A 241 -11.62 -20.47 -0.12
C ALA A 241 -11.36 -19.35 0.91
N GLY A 242 -11.24 -18.11 0.41
CA GLY A 242 -11.13 -16.91 1.27
C GLY A 242 -9.79 -16.73 2.01
N TRP A 243 -8.78 -17.57 1.77
CA TRP A 243 -7.50 -17.52 2.50
C TRP A 243 -6.34 -16.93 1.71
N TRP A 244 -6.38 -17.02 0.38
CA TRP A 244 -5.42 -16.32 -0.48
C TRP A 244 -5.53 -14.78 -0.38
N ASN A 245 -6.62 -14.32 0.24
CA ASN A 245 -6.99 -12.93 0.44
C ASN A 245 -7.19 -12.60 1.93
N MET A 246 -6.11 -12.62 2.71
CA MET A 246 -6.12 -12.19 4.11
C MET A 246 -6.22 -10.65 4.25
N ASP A 247 -7.27 -10.15 4.88
CA ASP A 247 -7.55 -8.70 5.07
C ASP A 247 -6.75 -8.04 6.19
N PHE A 248 -6.58 -8.72 7.31
CA PHE A 248 -6.12 -8.10 8.52
C PHE A 248 -4.61 -8.29 8.71
N PRO A 249 -3.85 -7.22 9.02
CA PRO A 249 -4.19 -5.80 8.89
C PRO A 249 -4.13 -5.31 7.43
N SER A 250 -4.72 -4.13 7.17
CA SER A 250 -4.77 -3.58 5.81
C SER A 250 -3.40 -3.09 5.32
N GLY A 251 -2.94 -3.66 4.20
CA GLY A 251 -1.70 -3.28 3.52
C GLY A 251 -1.81 -1.96 2.77
N HIS A 252 -2.94 -1.72 2.06
CA HIS A 252 -3.23 -0.47 1.38
C HIS A 252 -3.22 0.73 2.32
N MET A 253 -3.79 0.57 3.52
CA MET A 253 -3.72 1.61 4.54
C MET A 253 -2.28 1.86 5.00
N ASN A 254 -1.48 0.81 5.25
CA ASN A 254 -0.08 0.99 5.62
C ASN A 254 0.73 1.69 4.51
N SER A 255 0.48 1.33 3.25
CA SER A 255 1.06 1.97 2.06
C SER A 255 0.70 3.47 2.00
N CYS A 256 -0.56 3.82 2.26
CA CYS A 256 -1.05 5.20 2.30
C CYS A 256 -0.43 6.02 3.44
N PHE A 257 -0.09 5.36 4.55
CA PHE A 257 0.60 6.00 5.68
C PHE A 257 2.08 6.30 5.42
N ALA A 258 2.70 5.71 4.39
CA ALA A 258 4.04 6.11 3.96
C ALA A 258 4.12 7.62 3.67
N ILE A 259 3.04 8.20 3.16
CA ILE A 259 2.92 9.65 2.94
C ILE A 259 2.97 10.41 4.27
N LEU A 260 2.28 9.93 5.32
CA LEU A 260 2.33 10.56 6.66
C LEU A 260 3.74 10.63 7.19
N PHE A 261 4.52 9.58 6.95
CA PHE A 261 5.86 9.45 7.49
C PHE A 261 6.80 10.52 6.90
N CYS A 262 6.46 11.09 5.73
CA CYS A 262 7.10 12.31 5.22
C CYS A 262 6.91 13.54 6.12
N GLY A 263 5.95 13.51 7.05
CA GLY A 263 5.73 14.50 8.09
C GLY A 263 7.00 14.86 8.85
N TYR A 264 7.92 13.91 9.07
CA TYR A 264 9.23 14.20 9.69
C TYR A 264 10.06 15.25 8.91
N PHE A 265 9.87 15.39 7.60
CA PHE A 265 10.52 16.44 6.82
C PHE A 265 9.90 17.83 7.03
N PHE A 266 8.62 17.89 7.39
CA PHE A 266 7.85 19.13 7.49
C PHE A 266 7.78 19.69 8.91
N PHE A 267 7.81 18.82 9.92
CA PHE A 267 7.62 19.17 11.33
C PHE A 267 8.95 19.24 12.09
N GLY A 268 9.14 20.32 12.85
CA GLY A 268 10.29 20.47 13.73
C GLY A 268 10.61 21.93 14.01
N GLN A 269 9.98 22.51 15.03
CA GLN A 269 10.30 23.86 15.50
C GLN A 269 11.77 24.00 15.88
N ARG A 270 12.38 22.94 16.46
CA ARG A 270 13.82 22.87 16.78
C ARG A 270 14.75 22.92 15.56
N LYS A 271 14.20 22.83 14.34
CA LYS A 271 14.91 22.87 13.05
C LYS A 271 14.53 24.11 12.23
N ASN A 272 13.91 25.13 12.84
CA ASN A 272 13.35 26.32 12.19
C ASN A 272 12.35 26.02 11.06
N ARG A 273 11.64 24.89 11.15
CA ARG A 273 10.64 24.49 10.16
C ARG A 273 9.24 24.81 10.68
N ASN A 274 8.74 25.99 10.32
CA ASN A 274 7.36 26.39 10.61
C ASN A 274 6.38 25.77 9.60
N ILE A 275 5.15 25.53 10.04
CA ILE A 275 4.06 25.10 9.16
C ILE A 275 3.51 26.36 8.48
N ASN A 276 3.66 26.46 7.16
CA ASN A 276 3.05 27.51 6.37
C ASN A 276 1.70 27.01 5.79
N ILE A 277 0.96 27.89 5.13
CA ILE A 277 -0.35 27.56 4.55
C ILE A 277 -0.28 26.38 3.58
N TRP A 278 0.77 26.29 2.76
CA TRP A 278 0.95 25.19 1.80
C TRP A 278 1.15 23.83 2.47
N LYS A 279 1.86 23.79 3.61
CA LYS A 279 1.97 22.57 4.42
C LYS A 279 0.63 22.19 5.04
N TRP A 280 -0.16 23.16 5.50
CA TRP A 280 -1.52 22.88 5.99
C TRP A 280 -2.43 22.32 4.89
N VAL A 281 -2.42 22.93 3.70
CA VAL A 281 -3.17 22.45 2.54
C VAL A 281 -2.76 21.01 2.20
N PHE A 282 -1.46 20.72 2.18
CA PHE A 282 -0.97 19.35 1.98
C PHE A 282 -1.52 18.37 3.03
N LEU A 283 -1.52 18.72 4.31
CA LEU A 283 -2.04 17.86 5.38
C LEU A 283 -3.55 17.63 5.26
N VAL A 284 -4.32 18.64 4.86
CA VAL A 284 -5.77 18.50 4.64
C VAL A 284 -6.06 17.59 3.45
N ILE A 285 -5.40 17.82 2.30
CA ILE A 285 -5.53 16.95 1.12
C ILE A 285 -5.18 15.51 1.48
N TRP A 286 -4.11 15.33 2.26
CA TRP A 286 -3.67 14.02 2.67
C TRP A 286 -4.63 13.35 3.66
N PHE A 287 -5.22 14.09 4.61
CA PHE A 287 -6.27 13.57 5.47
C PHE A 287 -7.47 13.07 4.66
N ILE A 288 -7.89 13.83 3.65
CA ILE A 288 -8.94 13.40 2.71
C ILE A 288 -8.52 12.11 1.99
N HIS A 289 -7.27 12.04 1.51
CA HIS A 289 -6.75 10.89 0.79
C HIS A 289 -6.75 9.60 1.64
N ILE A 290 -6.36 9.65 2.93
CA ILE A 290 -6.44 8.49 3.83
C ILE A 290 -7.88 8.03 4.00
N ASN A 291 -8.80 8.96 4.23
CA ASN A 291 -10.21 8.62 4.43
C ASN A 291 -10.78 7.99 3.16
N LEU A 292 -10.44 8.50 1.98
CA LEU A 292 -10.82 7.90 0.71
C LEU A 292 -10.22 6.49 0.57
N MET A 293 -8.95 6.28 0.91
CA MET A 293 -8.36 4.93 0.93
C MET A 293 -9.12 4.01 1.88
N GLN A 294 -9.40 4.45 3.11
CA GLN A 294 -10.14 3.65 4.08
C GLN A 294 -11.54 3.26 3.57
N TYR A 295 -12.33 4.22 3.12
CA TYR A 295 -13.70 3.96 2.70
C TYR A 295 -13.78 3.17 1.40
N THR A 296 -12.87 3.40 0.45
CA THR A 296 -12.85 2.63 -0.80
C THR A 296 -12.57 1.15 -0.54
N GLN A 297 -11.67 0.84 0.40
CA GLN A 297 -11.39 -0.54 0.83
C GLN A 297 -12.59 -1.22 1.54
N ILE A 298 -13.42 -0.44 2.24
CA ILE A 298 -14.64 -0.96 2.86
C ILE A 298 -15.74 -1.17 1.80
N ILE A 299 -15.91 -0.21 0.88
CA ILE A 299 -16.89 -0.27 -0.21
C ILE A 299 -16.59 -1.42 -1.17
N SER A 300 -15.32 -1.62 -1.52
CA SER A 300 -14.86 -2.72 -2.38
C SER A 300 -15.09 -4.10 -1.76
N ARG A 301 -15.38 -4.17 -0.45
CA ARG A 301 -15.42 -5.38 0.37
C ARG A 301 -14.03 -6.06 0.53
N THR A 302 -12.91 -5.36 0.27
CA THR A 302 -11.55 -5.90 0.49
C THR A 302 -11.20 -5.94 1.97
N HIS A 303 -11.73 -5.02 2.76
CA HIS A 303 -11.43 -4.92 4.18
C HIS A 303 -12.69 -4.69 5.03
N TRP A 304 -12.59 -5.11 6.28
CA TRP A 304 -13.48 -4.67 7.32
C TRP A 304 -13.01 -3.34 7.90
N ILE A 305 -13.95 -2.58 8.47
CA ILE A 305 -13.64 -1.31 9.13
C ILE A 305 -12.60 -1.45 10.27
N THR A 306 -12.58 -2.60 10.96
CA THR A 306 -11.61 -2.85 12.03
C THR A 306 -10.20 -3.05 11.50
N ASP A 307 -10.03 -3.55 10.26
CA ASP A 307 -8.70 -3.78 9.68
C ASP A 307 -8.02 -2.47 9.34
N THR A 308 -8.77 -1.57 8.72
CA THR A 308 -8.31 -0.23 8.36
C THR A 308 -8.07 0.62 9.61
N SER A 309 -9.00 0.59 10.57
CA SER A 309 -8.89 1.30 11.85
C SER A 309 -7.72 0.82 12.70
N PHE A 310 -7.46 -0.49 12.72
CA PHE A 310 -6.29 -1.04 13.40
C PHE A 310 -5.00 -0.53 12.76
N THR A 311 -4.87 -0.62 11.43
CA THR A 311 -3.68 -0.13 10.72
C THR A 311 -3.44 1.36 10.95
N ILE A 312 -4.50 2.19 10.94
CA ILE A 312 -4.40 3.61 11.28
C ILE A 312 -3.84 3.78 12.71
N SER A 313 -4.46 3.12 13.68
CA SER A 313 -4.11 3.28 15.10
C SER A 313 -2.67 2.86 15.36
N ILE A 314 -2.25 1.69 14.86
CA ILE A 314 -0.88 1.19 15.06
C ILE A 314 0.14 2.07 14.35
N SER A 315 -0.16 2.58 13.15
CA SER A 315 0.75 3.46 12.41
C SER A 315 0.97 4.80 13.14
N LEU A 316 -0.09 5.36 13.75
CA LEU A 316 0.02 6.58 14.55
C LEU A 316 0.82 6.35 15.84
N ILE A 317 0.57 5.24 16.55
CA ILE A 317 1.34 4.87 17.75
C ILE A 317 2.82 4.69 17.40
N LEU A 318 3.11 3.95 16.32
CA LEU A 318 4.48 3.75 15.85
C LEU A 318 5.14 5.07 15.45
N LEU A 319 4.42 6.04 14.88
CA LEU A 319 4.95 7.36 14.50
C LEU A 319 5.51 8.11 15.71
N ILE A 320 4.79 8.06 16.81
CA ILE A 320 5.20 8.71 18.05
C ILE A 320 6.40 7.96 18.64
N ILE A 321 6.29 6.65 18.83
CA ILE A 321 7.33 5.83 19.49
C ILE A 321 8.64 5.84 18.69
N ASN A 322 8.57 5.62 17.36
CA ASN A 322 9.73 5.60 16.48
C ASN A 322 10.49 6.93 16.51
N GLY A 323 9.77 8.06 16.50
CA GLY A 323 10.37 9.38 16.59
C GLY A 323 11.25 9.53 17.83
N PHE A 324 10.71 9.16 19.00
CA PHE A 324 11.43 9.21 20.28
C PHE A 324 12.63 8.24 20.33
N LEU A 325 12.44 7.00 19.86
CA LEU A 325 13.49 5.98 19.89
C LEU A 325 14.68 6.38 19.01
N ILE A 326 14.44 6.81 17.77
CA ILE A 326 15.50 7.23 16.86
C ILE A 326 16.23 8.45 17.40
N ASP A 327 15.53 9.46 17.94
CA ASP A 327 16.19 10.61 18.56
C ASP A 327 17.11 10.20 19.72
N LYS A 328 16.67 9.26 20.56
CA LYS A 328 17.47 8.72 21.65
C LYS A 328 18.72 7.98 21.15
N ILE A 329 18.58 7.16 20.09
CA ILE A 329 19.69 6.42 19.47
C ILE A 329 20.72 7.39 18.87
N ILE A 330 20.26 8.38 18.10
CA ILE A 330 21.15 9.37 17.47
C ILE A 330 21.86 10.22 18.52
N LYS A 331 21.17 10.66 19.58
CA LYS A 331 21.80 11.39 20.69
C LYS A 331 22.93 10.57 21.32
N ARG A 332 22.67 9.29 21.64
CA ARG A 332 23.70 8.39 22.19
C ARG A 332 24.88 8.20 21.25
N TYR A 333 24.63 8.02 19.95
CA TYR A 333 25.68 7.88 18.94
C TYR A 333 26.56 9.13 18.85
N ASN A 334 25.94 10.31 18.83
CA ASN A 334 26.66 11.58 18.75
C ASN A 334 27.53 11.83 19.98
N THR A 335 27.01 11.59 21.17
CA THR A 335 27.78 11.70 22.43
C THR A 335 28.93 10.70 22.47
N LYS A 336 28.69 9.42 22.13
CA LYS A 336 29.73 8.37 22.20
C LYS A 336 30.88 8.60 21.21
N ASN A 337 30.59 9.12 20.02
CA ASN A 337 31.60 9.26 18.95
C ASN A 337 32.14 10.68 18.79
N ASN A 338 31.70 11.63 19.62
CA ASN A 338 31.93 13.07 19.43
C ASN A 338 31.64 13.52 17.97
N LYS A 339 30.53 13.00 17.42
CA LYS A 339 30.08 13.26 16.04
C LYS A 339 28.79 14.06 16.07
N ASN A 340 28.53 14.75 14.97
CA ASN A 340 27.30 15.50 14.77
C ASN A 340 26.49 14.88 13.62
N PHE A 341 26.04 13.64 13.80
CA PHE A 341 25.15 12.97 12.87
C PHE A 341 23.78 13.66 12.93
N ARG A 342 23.39 14.28 11.81
CA ARG A 342 22.14 15.03 11.65
C ARG A 342 21.44 14.58 10.39
#